data_AF-A0A158GG32-F1
#
_entry.id   AF-A0A158GG32-F1
#
_cell.length_a   1.000
_cell.length_b   1.000
_cell.length_c   1.000
_cell.angle_alpha   90.00
_cell.angle_beta   90.00
_cell.angle_gamma   90.00
#
_symmetry.space_group_name_H-M   'P 1'
#
loop_
_entity.id
_entity.type
_entity.pdbx_description
1 polymer ?
#
loop_
_entity_poly.entity_id
_entity_poly.type
_entity_poly.pdbx_seq_one_letter_code
_entity_poly.pdbx_strand_id
1 'polypeptide(L)'
;MNVAKFALILSVAACTACVSDAERSRYSGPQPVPHYDVPAQVIYRIDNHRFVTLENYSDCHHGDTYYNDTKESIRKKLGRNGIENFQGRLINADPTGKNIVIPSSQPPERACSDRGCSISLIYSTDSGRTFHGMIYMKTFDPFTRSKRHTMAVTSDALYVVEQMDYDALIRRYPLVSGINLLQPYPEGLHDQSAWASKSKLLPTGLSSPSGQERFTCDASIRPSNSPISR
;
A
#
# COMPACT_ATOMS: atom_id res chain seq x y z
N MET A 1 -13.29 -77.75 19.39
CA MET A 1 -14.55 -78.04 18.67
C MET A 1 -15.59 -76.99 19.06
N ASN A 2 -16.35 -76.48 18.09
CA ASN A 2 -17.38 -75.41 18.08
C ASN A 2 -16.79 -73.98 18.15
N VAL A 3 -16.49 -73.23 17.07
CA VAL A 3 -17.23 -72.76 15.86
C VAL A 3 -18.30 -71.69 16.14
N ALA A 4 -17.95 -70.41 15.87
CA ALA A 4 -18.75 -69.34 15.23
C ALA A 4 -17.94 -68.01 15.31
N LYS A 5 -17.22 -67.56 14.28
CA LYS A 5 -17.62 -66.79 13.08
C LYS A 5 -18.05 -65.32 13.33
N PHE A 6 -17.44 -64.45 12.51
CA PHE A 6 -17.82 -63.11 12.04
C PHE A 6 -17.34 -61.84 12.78
N ALA A 7 -16.30 -61.25 12.16
CA ALA A 7 -16.13 -59.83 11.78
C ALA A 7 -16.72 -58.73 12.69
N LEU A 8 -15.85 -57.83 13.16
CA LEU A 8 -16.24 -56.45 13.39
C LEU A 8 -15.32 -55.49 12.65
N ILE A 9 -15.96 -54.77 11.74
CA ILE A 9 -15.47 -53.73 10.84
C ILE A 9 -15.22 -52.43 11.63
N LEU A 10 -14.28 -51.64 11.11
CA LEU A 10 -13.96 -50.23 11.39
C LEU A 10 -15.02 -49.42 12.17
N SER A 11 -14.53 -48.69 13.17
CA SER A 11 -15.09 -47.38 13.53
C SER A 11 -13.97 -46.44 13.96
N VAL A 12 -13.17 -45.98 13.00
CA VAL A 12 -12.51 -44.68 13.14
C VAL A 12 -13.62 -43.65 12.94
N ALA A 13 -14.22 -43.19 14.03
CA ALA A 13 -15.07 -42.02 14.01
C ALA A 13 -14.18 -40.82 13.67
N ALA A 14 -14.10 -40.50 12.38
CA ALA A 14 -13.56 -39.25 11.91
C ALA A 14 -14.46 -38.12 12.47
N CYS A 15 -14.02 -37.48 13.54
CA CYS A 15 -14.53 -36.17 13.95
C CYS A 15 -14.07 -35.10 12.95
N THR A 16 -14.43 -35.23 11.67
CA THR A 16 -14.52 -34.06 10.80
C THR A 16 -15.81 -33.37 11.21
N ALA A 17 -15.70 -32.36 12.08
CA ALA A 17 -16.77 -31.40 12.28
C ALA A 17 -17.06 -30.77 10.91
N CYS A 18 -18.11 -31.25 10.25
CA CYS A 18 -18.70 -30.59 9.10
C CYS A 18 -19.30 -29.29 9.63
N VAL A 19 -18.50 -28.23 9.71
CA VAL A 19 -19.01 -26.87 9.88
C VAL A 19 -20.00 -26.67 8.74
N SER A 20 -21.25 -26.37 9.07
CA SER A 20 -22.30 -26.25 8.06
C SER A 20 -21.92 -25.15 7.05
N ASP A 21 -22.33 -25.29 5.79
CA ASP A 21 -22.12 -24.23 4.78
C ASP A 21 -22.73 -22.88 5.24
N ALA A 22 -23.77 -22.93 6.08
CA ALA A 22 -24.36 -21.75 6.73
C ALA A 22 -23.44 -21.08 7.77
N GLU A 23 -22.65 -21.85 8.54
CA GLU A 23 -21.63 -21.30 9.45
C GLU A 23 -20.40 -20.80 8.69
N ARG A 24 -20.00 -21.49 7.62
CA ARG A 24 -18.94 -21.03 6.72
C ARG A 24 -19.33 -19.71 6.03
N SER A 25 -20.58 -19.59 5.61
CA SER A 25 -21.14 -18.37 5.00
C SER A 25 -21.16 -17.18 5.96
N ARG A 26 -21.46 -17.39 7.26
CA ARG A 26 -21.43 -16.33 8.29
C ARG A 26 -20.04 -15.69 8.47
N TYR A 27 -18.96 -16.45 8.24
CA TYR A 27 -17.59 -15.92 8.23
C TYR A 27 -17.10 -15.45 6.86
N SER A 28 -17.83 -15.76 5.79
CA SER A 28 -17.45 -15.45 4.40
C SER A 28 -18.16 -14.22 3.82
N GLY A 29 -19.14 -13.66 4.55
CA GLY A 29 -19.80 -12.42 4.17
C GLY A 29 -18.85 -11.21 4.29
N PRO A 30 -18.98 -10.19 3.43
CA PRO A 30 -18.23 -8.96 3.58
C PRO A 30 -18.54 -8.36 4.94
N GLN A 31 -17.51 -8.23 5.79
CA GLN A 31 -17.65 -7.59 7.09
C GLN A 31 -18.10 -6.14 6.85
N PRO A 32 -19.11 -5.65 7.61
CA PRO A 32 -19.53 -4.27 7.49
C PRO A 32 -18.33 -3.36 7.72
N VAL A 33 -18.20 -2.34 6.87
CA VAL A 33 -17.17 -1.31 7.04
C VAL A 33 -17.37 -0.65 8.41
N PRO A 34 -16.39 -0.71 9.33
CA PRO A 34 -16.50 0.01 10.58
C PRO A 34 -16.63 1.51 10.32
N HIS A 35 -17.40 2.19 11.16
CA HIS A 35 -17.48 3.64 11.18
C HIS A 35 -16.89 4.17 12.49
N TYR A 36 -15.85 4.97 12.39
CA TYR A 36 -15.14 5.54 13.53
C TYR A 36 -15.43 7.03 13.67
N ASP A 37 -15.70 7.47 14.89
CA ASP A 37 -15.99 8.87 15.24
C ASP A 37 -14.72 9.70 15.44
N VAL A 38 -13.87 9.71 14.41
CA VAL A 38 -12.57 10.40 14.41
C VAL A 38 -12.50 11.50 13.36
N PRO A 39 -11.85 12.64 13.65
CA PRO A 39 -11.59 13.65 12.64
C PRO A 39 -10.57 13.12 11.62
N ALA A 40 -10.69 13.57 10.37
CA ALA A 40 -9.69 13.31 9.34
C ALA A 40 -8.32 13.89 9.74
N GLN A 41 -7.25 13.13 9.53
CA GLN A 41 -5.87 13.61 9.71
C GLN A 41 -5.19 13.78 8.35
N VAL A 42 -4.50 14.89 8.12
CA VAL A 42 -3.60 15.02 6.97
C VAL A 42 -2.31 14.27 7.28
N ILE A 43 -2.13 13.10 6.65
CA ILE A 43 -0.98 12.24 6.91
C ILE A 43 0.20 12.51 6.00
N TYR A 44 -0.02 13.15 4.85
CA TYR A 44 1.04 13.59 3.95
C TYR A 44 0.60 14.77 3.11
N ARG A 45 1.42 15.81 3.07
CA ARG A 45 1.19 17.01 2.28
C ARG A 45 2.16 17.05 1.11
N ILE A 46 1.66 17.23 -0.11
CA ILE A 46 2.50 17.52 -1.27
C ILE A 46 2.76 19.02 -1.31
N ASP A 47 1.70 19.82 -1.16
CA ASP A 47 1.72 21.28 -1.08
C ASP A 47 0.47 21.83 -0.36
N ASN A 48 0.18 23.12 -0.52
CA ASN A 48 -0.94 23.79 0.15
C ASN A 48 -2.32 23.23 -0.23
N HIS A 49 -2.50 22.72 -1.45
CA HIS A 49 -3.81 22.28 -1.96
C HIS A 49 -3.89 20.78 -2.20
N ARG A 50 -2.75 20.08 -2.29
CA ARG A 50 -2.64 18.64 -2.55
C ARG A 50 -2.11 17.87 -1.35
N PHE A 51 -2.90 16.92 -0.84
CA PHE A 51 -2.57 16.16 0.36
C PHE A 51 -3.33 14.84 0.46
N VAL A 52 -2.78 13.93 1.28
CA VAL A 52 -3.39 12.64 1.63
C VAL A 52 -3.95 12.71 3.04
N THR A 53 -5.20 12.28 3.20
CA THR A 53 -5.85 12.13 4.51
C THR A 53 -5.98 10.68 4.93
N LEU A 54 -5.91 10.43 6.23
CA LEU A 54 -6.38 9.22 6.91
C LEU A 54 -7.72 9.54 7.56
N GLU A 55 -8.71 8.72 7.28
CA GLU A 55 -10.10 8.92 7.69
C GLU A 55 -10.72 7.60 8.10
N ASN A 56 -11.79 7.64 8.90
CA ASN A 56 -12.50 6.45 9.34
C ASN A 56 -11.54 5.35 9.84
N TYR A 57 -10.73 5.70 10.84
CA TYR A 57 -9.62 4.87 11.30
C TYR A 57 -9.74 4.49 12.78
N SER A 58 -9.29 3.29 13.16
CA SER A 58 -9.19 2.88 14.57
C SER A 58 -7.90 3.36 15.22
N ASP A 59 -6.83 3.45 14.43
CA ASP A 59 -5.49 3.87 14.81
C ASP A 59 -4.71 4.31 13.55
N CYS A 60 -3.42 4.61 13.70
CA CYS A 60 -2.56 5.09 12.61
C CYS A 60 -2.18 4.04 11.54
N HIS A 61 -2.62 2.79 11.69
CA HIS A 61 -2.32 1.67 10.79
C HIS A 61 -3.57 1.12 10.08
N HIS A 62 -4.75 1.56 10.51
CA HIS A 62 -6.03 1.00 10.09
C HIS A 62 -7.05 2.08 9.78
N GLY A 63 -7.06 2.56 8.53
CA GLY A 63 -8.10 3.49 8.08
C GLY A 63 -8.34 3.49 6.58
N ASP A 64 -9.22 4.40 6.15
CA ASP A 64 -9.42 4.72 4.75
C ASP A 64 -8.55 5.94 4.37
N THR A 65 -7.86 5.86 3.24
CA THR A 65 -7.01 6.97 2.75
C THR A 65 -7.59 7.64 1.53
N TYR A 66 -7.44 8.96 1.45
CA TYR A 66 -7.91 9.77 0.34
C TYR A 66 -6.83 10.71 -0.16
N TYR A 67 -6.69 10.84 -1.47
CA TYR A 67 -6.01 11.96 -2.10
C TYR A 67 -6.99 13.11 -2.27
N ASN A 68 -6.54 14.32 -1.97
CA ASN A 68 -7.32 15.54 -2.08
C ASN A 68 -6.52 16.58 -2.86
N ASP A 69 -7.16 17.20 -3.84
CA ASP A 69 -6.72 18.44 -4.48
C ASP A 69 -7.85 19.46 -4.39
N THR A 70 -7.67 20.45 -3.52
CA THR A 70 -8.69 21.49 -3.28
C THR A 70 -8.79 22.51 -4.41
N LYS A 71 -7.73 22.66 -5.22
CA LYS A 71 -7.73 23.59 -6.37
C LYS A 71 -8.49 22.98 -7.54
N GLU A 72 -8.30 21.69 -7.77
CA GLU A 72 -8.94 20.94 -8.86
C GLU A 72 -10.28 20.30 -8.43
N SER A 73 -10.69 20.49 -7.17
CA SER A 73 -11.88 19.85 -6.56
C SER A 73 -11.84 18.31 -6.68
N ILE A 74 -10.65 17.72 -6.56
CA ILE A 74 -10.46 16.27 -6.62
C ILE A 74 -10.49 15.72 -5.21
N ARG A 75 -11.28 14.66 -5.04
CA ARG A 75 -11.23 13.79 -3.87
C ARG A 75 -11.30 12.35 -4.33
N LYS A 76 -10.25 11.58 -4.06
CA LYS A 76 -10.12 10.20 -4.55
C LYS A 76 -9.81 9.26 -3.40
N LYS A 77 -10.69 8.28 -3.16
CA LYS A 77 -10.40 7.17 -2.25
C LYS A 77 -9.27 6.34 -2.84
N LEU A 78 -8.22 6.11 -2.05
CA LEU A 78 -7.01 5.41 -2.48
C LEU A 78 -6.99 3.96 -2.02
N GLY A 79 -7.56 3.67 -0.85
CA GLY A 79 -7.62 2.32 -0.31
C GLY A 79 -7.91 2.31 1.19
N ARG A 80 -7.76 1.11 1.77
CA ARG A 80 -7.93 0.84 3.19
C ARG A 80 -6.75 0.04 3.74
N ASN A 81 -6.29 0.35 4.95
CA ASN A 81 -5.30 -0.41 5.72
C ASN A 81 -4.00 -0.65 4.93
N GLY A 82 -3.44 0.39 4.32
CA GLY A 82 -2.37 0.23 3.34
C GLY A 82 -1.41 1.42 3.21
N ILE A 83 -1.89 2.55 2.71
CA ILE A 83 -1.04 3.70 2.37
C ILE A 83 -0.38 4.30 3.61
N GLU A 84 -1.14 4.45 4.68
CA GLU A 84 -0.69 4.91 5.99
C GLU A 84 0.44 4.07 6.60
N ASN A 85 0.62 2.83 6.11
CA ASN A 85 1.60 1.89 6.64
C ASN A 85 2.98 1.99 5.98
N PHE A 86 3.14 2.76 4.90
CA PHE A 86 4.45 2.92 4.27
C PHE A 86 5.42 3.72 5.17
N GLN A 87 6.59 3.14 5.45
CA GLN A 87 7.57 3.71 6.40
C GLN A 87 8.78 4.38 5.73
N GLY A 88 8.85 4.33 4.39
CA GLY A 88 9.96 4.90 3.61
C GLY A 88 9.83 6.40 3.41
N ARG A 89 10.57 6.94 2.43
CA ARG A 89 10.48 8.34 2.00
C ARG A 89 9.60 8.48 0.75
N LEU A 90 8.83 9.56 0.69
CA LEU A 90 7.95 9.91 -0.42
C LEU A 90 8.16 11.36 -0.84
N ILE A 91 8.58 11.54 -2.09
CA ILE A 91 8.93 12.85 -2.66
C ILE A 91 8.08 13.08 -3.91
N ASN A 92 7.05 13.92 -3.80
CA ASN A 92 6.24 14.35 -4.94
C ASN A 92 6.73 15.71 -5.44
N ALA A 93 7.66 15.70 -6.40
CA ALA A 93 8.41 16.87 -6.87
C ALA A 93 8.09 17.28 -8.31
N ASP A 94 7.04 16.74 -8.93
CA ASP A 94 6.58 17.21 -10.25
C ASP A 94 6.03 18.65 -10.15
N PRO A 95 6.69 19.65 -10.77
CA PRO A 95 6.24 21.03 -10.71
C PRO A 95 4.93 21.28 -11.48
N THR A 96 4.60 20.41 -12.45
CA THR A 96 3.35 20.52 -13.21
C THR A 96 2.14 20.02 -12.42
N GLY A 97 2.40 19.19 -11.41
CA GLY A 97 1.42 18.55 -10.55
C GLY A 97 0.59 17.44 -11.21
N LYS A 98 0.94 17.02 -12.43
CA LYS A 98 0.25 15.95 -13.16
C LYS A 98 0.63 14.57 -12.62
N ASN A 99 1.90 14.37 -12.34
CA ASN A 99 2.44 13.12 -11.85
C ASN A 99 2.39 13.09 -10.33
N ILE A 100 1.73 12.06 -9.79
CA ILE A 100 1.61 11.84 -8.35
C ILE A 100 1.90 10.38 -8.08
N VAL A 101 2.67 10.08 -7.04
CA VAL A 101 2.94 8.72 -6.58
C VAL A 101 2.57 8.62 -5.10
N ILE A 102 1.93 7.52 -4.73
CA ILE A 102 1.55 7.22 -3.35
C ILE A 102 1.85 5.72 -3.08
N PRO A 103 2.91 5.38 -2.33
CA PRO A 103 3.20 4.01 -1.96
C PRO A 103 2.28 3.50 -0.86
N SER A 104 2.16 2.18 -0.77
CA SER A 104 1.49 1.50 0.35
C SER A 104 2.42 0.50 1.02
N SER A 105 1.99 -0.01 2.17
CA SER A 105 2.57 -1.18 2.79
C SER A 105 1.47 -1.97 3.51
N GLN A 106 1.83 -2.95 4.33
CA GLN A 106 0.91 -3.62 5.23
C GLN A 106 1.14 -3.16 6.67
N PRO A 107 0.11 -3.20 7.54
CA PRO A 107 0.27 -2.92 8.96
C PRO A 107 1.17 -3.96 9.63
N PRO A 108 1.81 -3.63 10.77
CA PRO A 108 2.88 -4.43 11.36
C PRO A 108 2.46 -5.84 11.80
N GLU A 109 1.19 -6.04 12.16
CA GLU A 109 0.65 -7.33 12.61
C GLU A 109 0.16 -8.23 11.46
N ARG A 110 0.11 -7.73 10.22
CA ARG A 110 -0.35 -8.52 9.08
C ARG A 110 0.73 -9.48 8.60
N ALA A 111 0.43 -10.77 8.68
CA ALA A 111 1.26 -11.82 8.13
C ALA A 111 1.14 -11.94 6.60
N CYS A 112 2.25 -12.30 5.96
CA CYS A 112 2.29 -12.68 4.56
C CYS A 112 1.98 -14.17 4.36
N SER A 113 1.58 -14.54 3.14
CA SER A 113 1.53 -15.95 2.75
C SER A 113 2.93 -16.56 2.65
N ASP A 114 2.98 -17.87 2.43
CA ASP A 114 4.19 -18.64 2.11
C ASP A 114 4.99 -18.07 0.92
N ARG A 115 4.32 -17.34 0.01
CA ARG A 115 4.94 -16.68 -1.15
C ARG A 115 5.38 -15.25 -0.88
N GLY A 116 5.21 -14.75 0.35
CA GLY A 116 5.41 -13.35 0.69
C GLY A 116 4.26 -12.46 0.18
N CYS A 117 4.30 -11.19 0.60
CA CYS A 117 3.38 -10.17 0.15
C CYS A 117 3.92 -9.41 -1.05
N SER A 118 3.05 -9.17 -2.03
CA SER A 118 3.29 -8.20 -3.09
C SER A 118 2.78 -6.83 -2.64
N ILE A 119 3.69 -5.86 -2.56
CA ILE A 119 3.40 -4.52 -2.07
C ILE A 119 3.42 -3.55 -3.23
N SER A 120 2.37 -2.73 -3.30
CA SER A 120 2.12 -1.84 -4.41
C SER A 120 2.33 -0.38 -4.05
N LEU A 121 2.57 0.40 -5.09
CA LEU A 121 2.36 1.83 -5.11
C LEU A 121 1.29 2.14 -6.15
N ILE A 122 0.66 3.29 -6.01
CA ILE A 122 -0.20 3.86 -7.03
C ILE A 122 0.43 5.12 -7.61
N TYR A 123 0.19 5.37 -8.89
CA TYR A 123 0.63 6.57 -9.58
C TYR A 123 -0.48 7.14 -10.46
N SER A 124 -0.45 8.45 -10.64
CA SER A 124 -1.32 9.20 -11.53
C SER A 124 -0.45 9.99 -12.52
N THR A 125 -0.97 10.20 -13.74
CA THR A 125 -0.40 11.11 -14.75
C THR A 125 -1.41 12.19 -15.18
N ASP A 126 -2.50 12.34 -14.40
CA ASP A 126 -3.64 13.22 -14.69
C ASP A 126 -4.05 14.08 -13.47
N SER A 127 -3.08 14.42 -12.62
CA SER A 127 -3.22 15.21 -11.39
C SER A 127 -4.11 14.55 -10.33
N GLY A 128 -4.14 13.21 -10.30
CA GLY A 128 -4.83 12.42 -9.27
C GLY A 128 -6.31 12.15 -9.56
N ARG A 129 -6.77 12.36 -10.81
CA ARG A 129 -8.14 12.00 -11.22
C ARG A 129 -8.28 10.49 -11.35
N THR A 130 -7.28 9.85 -11.92
CA THR A 130 -7.13 8.40 -12.00
C THR A 130 -5.80 7.96 -11.41
N PHE A 131 -5.76 6.73 -10.92
CA PHE A 131 -4.58 6.10 -10.39
C PHE A 131 -4.45 4.69 -10.96
N HIS A 132 -3.23 4.34 -11.33
CA HIS A 132 -2.83 2.99 -11.72
C HIS A 132 -1.95 2.40 -10.62
N GLY A 133 -2.04 1.09 -10.39
CA GLY A 133 -1.21 0.38 -9.42
C GLY A 133 -0.07 -0.37 -10.08
N MET A 134 1.05 -0.50 -9.39
CA MET A 134 2.12 -1.45 -9.72
C MET A 134 2.77 -2.02 -8.46
N ILE A 135 3.34 -3.21 -8.56
CA ILE A 135 4.11 -3.83 -7.47
C ILE A 135 5.53 -3.25 -7.48
N TYR A 136 6.00 -2.75 -6.34
CA TYR A 136 7.36 -2.24 -6.20
C TYR A 136 8.25 -3.16 -5.36
N MET A 137 7.65 -3.98 -4.48
CA MET A 137 8.37 -4.84 -3.55
C MET A 137 7.63 -6.15 -3.32
N LYS A 138 8.39 -7.24 -3.17
CA LYS A 138 7.90 -8.53 -2.69
C LYS A 138 8.69 -8.93 -1.44
N THR A 139 8.00 -9.20 -0.33
CA THR A 139 8.67 -9.46 0.96
C THR A 139 7.78 -10.18 1.98
N PHE A 140 8.40 -10.74 3.02
CA PHE A 140 7.71 -11.34 4.16
C PHE A 140 7.47 -10.35 5.32
N ASP A 141 8.10 -9.17 5.30
CA ASP A 141 7.90 -8.11 6.31
C ASP A 141 7.72 -6.75 5.62
N PRO A 142 6.52 -6.47 5.07
CA PRO A 142 6.25 -5.25 4.32
C PRO A 142 6.49 -3.98 5.12
N PHE A 143 6.01 -3.95 6.37
CA PHE A 143 6.05 -2.78 7.22
C PHE A 143 7.49 -2.34 7.43
N THR A 144 8.36 -3.24 7.90
CA THR A 144 9.77 -2.92 8.16
C THR A 144 10.55 -2.71 6.87
N ARG A 145 10.34 -3.53 5.83
CA ARG A 145 11.13 -3.45 4.59
C ARG A 145 10.83 -2.19 3.78
N SER A 146 9.63 -1.62 3.91
CA SER A 146 9.29 -0.35 3.29
C SER A 146 10.18 0.82 3.74
N LYS A 147 10.77 0.77 4.96
CA LYS A 147 11.72 1.78 5.47
C LYS A 147 12.93 2.01 4.57
N ARG A 148 13.34 0.98 3.82
CA ARG A 148 14.49 1.04 2.90
C ARG A 148 14.16 1.70 1.56
N HIS A 149 12.91 2.10 1.34
CA HIS A 149 12.48 2.62 0.05
C HIS A 149 12.35 4.14 0.06
N THR A 150 12.78 4.76 -1.04
CA THR A 150 12.39 6.13 -1.38
C THR A 150 11.63 6.09 -2.70
N MET A 151 10.41 6.64 -2.68
CA MET A 151 9.63 6.89 -3.89
C MET A 151 9.77 8.37 -4.22
N ALA A 152 10.22 8.68 -5.44
CA ALA A 152 10.29 10.06 -5.90
C ALA A 152 9.62 10.19 -7.27
N VAL A 153 8.98 11.31 -7.54
CA VAL A 153 8.37 11.58 -8.84
C VAL A 153 8.71 12.99 -9.33
N THR A 154 9.00 13.08 -10.63
CA THR A 154 9.27 14.31 -11.39
C THR A 154 8.25 14.45 -12.52
N SER A 155 8.37 15.51 -13.32
CA SER A 155 7.49 15.74 -14.48
C SER A 155 7.56 14.66 -15.56
N ASP A 156 8.59 13.81 -15.54
CA ASP A 156 8.87 12.82 -16.59
C ASP A 156 9.12 11.39 -16.08
N ALA A 157 9.24 11.18 -14.76
CA ALA A 157 9.60 9.87 -14.24
C ALA A 157 9.15 9.61 -12.79
N LEU A 158 8.91 8.33 -12.52
CA LEU A 158 8.86 7.74 -11.19
C LEU A 158 10.21 7.06 -10.90
N TYR A 159 10.72 7.27 -9.70
CA TYR A 159 11.91 6.63 -9.17
C TYR A 159 11.53 5.76 -7.97
N VAL A 160 11.83 4.47 -8.06
CA VAL A 160 11.78 3.52 -6.95
C VAL A 160 13.21 3.24 -6.52
N VAL A 161 13.58 3.74 -5.35
CA VAL A 161 14.92 3.57 -4.79
C VAL A 161 14.84 2.56 -3.65
N GLU A 162 15.65 1.51 -3.71
CA GLU A 162 15.82 0.54 -2.62
C GLU A 162 17.22 0.67 -2.03
N GLN A 163 17.30 1.05 -0.76
CA GLN A 163 18.54 1.11 0.00
C GLN A 163 19.01 -0.30 0.35
N MET A 164 20.20 -0.64 -0.11
CA MET A 164 20.95 -1.83 0.28
C MET A 164 22.06 -1.46 1.25
N ASP A 165 22.77 -2.45 1.79
CA ASP A 165 23.72 -2.24 2.88
C ASP A 165 24.91 -1.34 2.49
N TYR A 166 25.29 -1.30 1.20
CA TYR A 166 26.45 -0.53 0.70
C TYR A 166 26.13 0.44 -0.45
N ASP A 167 24.92 0.38 -1.02
CA ASP A 167 24.53 1.17 -2.19
C ASP A 167 22.99 1.27 -2.27
N ALA A 168 22.47 2.00 -3.23
CA ALA A 168 21.05 2.06 -3.53
C ALA A 168 20.78 1.57 -4.97
N LEU A 169 19.81 0.68 -5.13
CA LEU A 169 19.29 0.30 -6.44
C LEU A 169 18.20 1.30 -6.83
N ILE A 170 18.38 2.00 -7.95
CA ILE A 170 17.42 2.97 -8.48
C ILE A 170 16.77 2.35 -9.70
N ARG A 171 15.43 2.27 -9.69
CA ARG A 171 14.61 1.98 -10.87
C ARG A 171 13.88 3.24 -11.31
N ARG A 172 14.07 3.66 -12.55
CA ARG A 172 13.41 4.81 -13.17
C ARG A 172 12.38 4.31 -14.17
N TYR A 173 11.13 4.70 -13.98
CA TYR A 173 10.00 4.43 -14.86
C TYR A 173 9.59 5.72 -15.55
N PRO A 174 9.40 5.73 -16.88
CA PRO A 174 8.91 6.92 -17.57
C PRO A 174 7.48 7.24 -17.10
N LEU A 175 7.19 8.50 -16.78
CA LEU A 175 5.84 8.97 -16.47
C LEU A 175 5.44 10.08 -17.45
N VAL A 176 4.65 9.68 -18.44
CA VAL A 176 4.01 10.57 -19.40
C VAL A 176 2.50 10.37 -19.36
N SER A 177 1.75 11.38 -19.80
CA SER A 177 0.29 11.35 -19.80
C SER A 177 -0.27 10.06 -20.41
N GLY A 178 -1.11 9.35 -19.64
CA GLY A 178 -1.80 8.14 -20.09
C GLY A 178 -0.96 6.86 -20.14
N ILE A 179 0.30 6.90 -19.68
CA ILE A 179 1.12 5.69 -19.62
C ILE A 179 0.56 4.68 -18.62
N ASN A 180 0.61 3.40 -18.99
CA ASN A 180 0.37 2.28 -18.08
C ASN A 180 1.67 1.48 -17.92
N LEU A 181 2.30 1.58 -16.75
CA LEU A 181 3.54 0.91 -16.39
C LEU A 181 3.46 -0.63 -16.34
N LEU A 182 2.26 -1.21 -16.48
CA LEU A 182 2.05 -2.66 -16.57
C LEU A 182 1.84 -3.15 -18.01
N GLN A 183 1.83 -2.25 -18.98
CA GLN A 183 1.68 -2.57 -20.40
C GLN A 183 3.00 -2.33 -21.14
N PRO A 184 3.18 -2.93 -22.34
CA PRO A 184 4.31 -2.59 -23.20
C PRO A 184 4.39 -1.07 -23.41
N TYR A 185 5.60 -0.52 -23.29
CA TYR A 185 5.79 0.92 -23.43
C TYR A 185 5.66 1.35 -24.90
N PRO A 186 5.17 2.58 -25.13
CA PRO A 186 5.29 3.23 -26.44
C PRO A 186 6.74 3.26 -26.93
N GLU A 187 6.92 3.34 -28.24
CA GLU A 187 8.24 3.42 -28.86
C GLU A 187 9.09 4.57 -28.27
N GLY A 188 10.36 4.28 -27.97
CA GLY A 188 11.31 5.23 -27.39
C GLY A 188 11.20 5.41 -25.87
N LEU A 189 10.19 4.83 -25.21
CA LEU A 189 10.08 4.83 -23.75
C LEU A 189 10.58 3.50 -23.17
N HIS A 190 11.50 3.62 -22.21
CA HIS A 190 12.12 2.47 -21.55
C HIS A 190 12.30 2.77 -20.06
N ASP A 191 12.21 1.74 -19.24
CA ASP A 191 12.66 1.80 -17.86
C ASP A 191 14.18 1.73 -17.81
N GLN A 192 14.75 2.21 -16.71
CA GLN A 192 16.18 2.13 -16.46
C GLN A 192 16.40 1.67 -15.03
N SER A 193 17.44 0.88 -14.83
CA SER A 193 17.84 0.44 -13.50
C SER A 193 19.34 0.54 -13.35
N ALA A 194 19.80 1.15 -12.26
CA ALA A 194 21.22 1.24 -11.96
C ALA A 194 21.45 1.35 -10.46
N TRP A 195 22.62 0.88 -10.05
CA TRP A 195 23.20 1.21 -8.76
C TRP A 195 23.56 2.70 -8.72
N ALA A 196 23.26 3.38 -7.62
CA ALA A 196 23.53 4.80 -7.46
C ALA A 196 25.02 5.13 -7.61
N SER A 197 25.91 4.22 -7.21
CA SER A 197 27.36 4.34 -7.43
C SER A 197 27.81 4.24 -8.89
N LYS A 198 26.97 3.69 -9.77
CA LYS A 198 27.30 3.43 -11.19
C LYS A 198 26.66 4.42 -12.15
N SER A 199 25.49 4.95 -11.82
CA SER A 199 24.79 5.93 -12.64
C SER A 199 23.96 6.89 -11.82
N LYS A 200 23.99 8.17 -12.20
CA LYS A 200 23.20 9.22 -11.57
C LYS A 200 21.80 9.28 -12.19
N LEU A 201 20.97 8.28 -11.88
CA LEU A 201 19.57 8.24 -12.35
C LEU A 201 18.66 9.20 -11.58
N LEU A 202 18.81 9.27 -10.24
CA LEU A 202 17.98 10.11 -9.39
C LEU A 202 18.52 11.56 -9.39
N PRO A 203 17.69 12.57 -9.72
CA PRO A 203 18.08 13.97 -9.59
C PRO A 203 18.44 14.34 -8.13
N THR A 204 19.42 15.22 -7.98
CA THR A 204 19.83 15.72 -6.67
C THR A 204 18.93 16.86 -6.21
N GLY A 205 18.65 16.93 -4.90
CA GLY A 205 17.89 18.03 -4.32
C GLY A 205 16.37 17.96 -4.54
N LEU A 206 15.83 16.79 -4.92
CA LEU A 206 14.39 16.60 -4.98
C LEU A 206 13.76 16.72 -3.60
N SER A 207 12.68 17.50 -3.52
CA SER A 207 11.83 17.65 -2.35
C SER A 207 10.39 17.88 -2.77
N SER A 208 9.43 17.42 -1.96
CA SER A 208 8.04 17.84 -2.12
C SER A 208 7.95 19.33 -1.80
N PRO A 209 7.07 20.12 -2.47
CA PRO A 209 6.93 21.54 -2.18
C PRO A 209 6.62 21.87 -0.71
N SER A 210 5.91 20.99 0.00
CA SER A 210 5.63 21.10 1.43
C SER A 210 6.84 20.86 2.34
N GLY A 211 7.92 20.26 1.82
CA GLY A 211 9.04 19.71 2.60
C GLY A 211 8.73 18.39 3.32
N GLN A 212 7.49 17.91 3.32
CA GLN A 212 7.14 16.64 3.94
C GLN A 212 7.57 15.46 3.06
N GLU A 213 8.28 14.51 3.66
CA GLU A 213 8.81 13.32 2.96
C GLU A 213 8.36 11.99 3.55
N ARG A 214 7.55 11.98 4.61
CA ARG A 214 7.06 10.76 5.27
C ARG A 214 5.62 10.92 5.68
N PHE A 215 4.89 9.81 5.73
CA PHE A 215 3.59 9.79 6.38
C PHE A 215 3.76 10.04 7.88
N THR A 216 2.89 10.87 8.44
CA THR A 216 2.83 11.20 9.86
C THR A 216 1.40 11.07 10.34
N CYS A 217 1.19 10.50 11.52
CA CYS A 217 -0.12 10.36 12.13
C CYS A 217 -0.02 10.65 13.63
N ASP A 218 -1.00 11.37 14.16
CA ASP A 218 -1.13 11.62 15.59
C ASP A 218 -1.87 10.44 16.24
N ALA A 219 -1.10 9.59 16.91
CA ALA A 219 -1.61 8.39 17.58
C ALA A 219 -2.39 8.68 18.88
N SER A 220 -2.41 9.95 19.34
CA SER A 220 -3.23 10.39 20.48
C SER A 220 -4.70 10.57 20.09
N ILE A 221 -4.99 10.81 18.81
CA ILE A 221 -6.36 10.92 18.30
C ILE A 221 -6.90 9.51 18.02
N ARG A 222 -7.90 9.09 18.79
CA ARG A 222 -8.51 7.75 18.69
C ARG A 222 -10.05 7.84 18.73
N PRO A 223 -10.76 6.90 18.09
CA PRO A 223 -12.22 6.86 18.17
C PRO A 223 -12.67 6.54 19.59
N SER A 224 -13.78 7.14 20.01
CA SER A 224 -14.46 6.77 21.25
C SER A 224 -15.30 5.50 21.08
N ASN A 225 -15.72 5.22 19.84
CA ASN A 225 -16.59 4.09 19.51
C ASN A 225 -15.84 2.82 19.05
N SER A 226 -14.53 2.71 19.33
CA SER A 226 -13.75 1.54 18.95
C SER A 226 -14.19 0.29 19.73
N PRO A 227 -14.41 -0.87 19.07
CA PRO A 227 -14.75 -2.13 19.76
C PRO A 227 -13.64 -2.65 20.68
N ILE A 228 -12.45 -2.03 20.67
CA ILE A 228 -11.29 -2.37 21.51
C ILE A 228 -11.31 -1.61 22.85
N SER A 229 -12.27 -0.71 23.07
CA SER A 229 -12.49 -0.06 24.37
C SER A 229 -13.45 -0.87 25.25
N ARG A 230 -13.03 -2.05 25.73
CA ARG A 230 -13.48 -2.64 27.01
C ARG A 230 -12.58 -3.78 27.45
#